data_AF-A0A1F6EFR5-F1
#
_entry.id   AF-A0A1F6EFR5-F1
#
_cell.length_a   1.000
_cell.length_b   1.000
_cell.length_c   1.000
_cell.angle_alpha   90.00
_cell.angle_beta   90.00
_cell.angle_gamma   90.00
#
_symmetry.space_group_name_H-M   'P 1'
#
loop_
_entity.id
_entity.type
_entity.pdbx_description
1 polymer ?
#
loop_
_entity_poly.entity_id
_entity_poly.type
_entity_poly.pdbx_seq_one_letter_code
_entity_poly.pdbx_strand_id
1 'polypeptide(L)'
;MRRLCINLILFFSVLLLPWWALCIVILAAAALFRGLYEIIIWVFVADLLYGTKNDAWYGFPFVGTGIAAIAVFLIERVKNMTRFF
;
A
#
# COMPACT_ATOMS: atom_id res chain seq x y z
N MET A 1 19.73 -2.93 3.92
CA MET A 1 19.87 -2.12 2.69
C MET A 1 18.68 -2.25 1.73
N ARG A 2 18.27 -3.45 1.26
CA ARG A 2 17.12 -3.60 0.32
C ARG A 2 15.83 -2.90 0.78
N ARG A 3 15.46 -3.03 2.07
CA ARG A 3 14.27 -2.38 2.65
C ARG A 3 14.29 -0.84 2.56
N LEU A 4 15.44 -0.22 2.83
CA LEU A 4 15.62 1.24 2.74
C LEU A 4 15.44 1.74 1.29
N CYS A 5 15.98 1.02 0.31
CA CYS A 5 15.80 1.37 -1.11
C CYS A 5 14.33 1.35 -1.52
N ILE A 6 13.55 0.37 -1.05
CA ILE A 6 12.12 0.27 -1.36
C ILE A 6 11.32 1.38 -0.70
N ASN A 7 11.62 1.75 0.54
CA ASN A 7 10.98 2.89 1.17
C ASN A 7 11.27 4.20 0.45
N LEU A 8 12.50 4.39 -0.04
CA LEU A 8 12.83 5.52 -0.90
C LEU A 8 12.01 5.50 -2.20
N ILE A 9 11.91 4.34 -2.86
CA ILE A 9 11.11 4.19 -4.08
C ILE A 9 9.63 4.48 -3.79
N LEU A 10 9.07 3.95 -2.69
CA LEU A 10 7.68 4.18 -2.30
C LEU A 10 7.44 5.66 -1.96
N PHE A 11 8.38 6.31 -1.25
CA PHE A 11 8.31 7.74 -0.96
C PHE A 11 8.24 8.58 -2.23
N PHE A 12 9.15 8.36 -3.18
CA PHE A 12 9.13 9.08 -4.46
C PHE A 12 7.88 8.72 -5.28
N SER A 13 7.43 7.47 -5.23
CA SER A 13 6.21 7.03 -5.91
C SER A 13 4.98 7.77 -5.39
N VAL A 14 4.87 7.98 -4.07
CA VAL A 14 3.78 8.74 -3.43
C VAL A 14 3.73 10.20 -3.86
N LEU A 15 4.87 10.79 -4.22
CA LEU A 15 4.95 12.20 -4.62
C LEU A 15 4.81 12.40 -6.13
N LEU A 16 5.34 11.49 -6.95
CA LEU A 16 5.41 11.65 -8.40
C LEU A 16 4.30 10.95 -9.18
N LEU A 17 3.73 9.85 -8.65
CA LEU A 17 2.81 9.02 -9.41
C LEU A 17 1.34 9.32 -9.05
N PRO A 18 0.42 9.26 -10.03
CA PRO A 18 -1.00 9.30 -9.74
C PRO A 18 -1.42 8.07 -8.92
N TRP A 19 -2.51 8.20 -8.17
CA TRP A 19 -2.99 7.18 -7.22
C TRP A 19 -3.15 5.77 -7.82
N TRP A 20 -3.55 5.65 -9.08
CA TRP A 20 -3.63 4.36 -9.77
C TRP A 20 -2.27 3.68 -9.93
N ALA A 21 -1.25 4.43 -10.37
CA ALA A 21 0.09 3.90 -10.56
C ALA A 21 0.73 3.55 -9.20
N LEU A 22 0.45 4.35 -8.18
CA LEU A 22 0.85 4.08 -6.81
C LEU A 22 0.29 2.74 -6.28
N CYS A 23 -0.99 2.44 -6.54
CA CYS A 23 -1.59 1.16 -6.17
C CYS A 23 -0.83 -0.03 -6.78
N ILE A 24 -0.43 0.06 -8.06
CA ILE A 24 0.32 -1.00 -8.73
C ILE A 24 1.70 -1.18 -8.07
N VAL A 25 2.42 -0.09 -7.80
CA VAL A 25 3.73 -0.14 -7.13
C VAL A 25 3.63 -0.77 -5.75
N ILE A 26 2.60 -0.42 -4.98
CA ILE A 26 2.37 -0.97 -3.64
C ILE A 26 2.04 -2.46 -3.68
N LEU A 27 1.18 -2.89 -4.60
CA LEU A 27 0.86 -4.31 -4.79
C LEU A 27 2.10 -5.12 -5.21
N ALA A 28 2.89 -4.58 -6.14
CA ALA A 28 4.15 -5.19 -6.55
C ALA A 28 5.13 -5.30 -5.37
N ALA A 29 5.29 -4.23 -4.58
CA ALA A 29 6.15 -4.22 -3.41
C ALA A 29 5.69 -5.25 -2.35
N ALA A 30 4.38 -5.36 -2.08
CA ALA A 30 3.81 -6.37 -1.16
C ALA A 30 4.00 -7.81 -1.67
N ALA A 31 3.96 -8.02 -2.99
CA ALA A 31 4.20 -9.31 -3.61
C ALA A 31 5.69 -9.71 -3.58
N LEU A 32 6.60 -8.78 -3.91
CA LEU A 32 8.04 -9.03 -3.98
C LEU A 32 8.69 -9.12 -2.59
N PHE A 33 8.27 -8.29 -1.64
CA PHE A 33 8.87 -8.21 -0.31
C PHE A 33 7.93 -8.76 0.76
N ARG A 34 8.47 -9.44 1.77
CA ARG A 34 7.70 -10.06 2.86
C ARG A 34 7.93 -9.29 4.16
N GLY A 35 6.87 -9.06 4.94
CA GLY A 35 6.95 -8.31 6.20
C GLY A 35 7.25 -6.84 5.98
N LEU A 36 6.63 -6.23 4.96
CA LEU A 36 6.83 -4.82 4.59
C LEU A 36 5.61 -4.00 5.04
N TYR A 37 5.41 -3.99 6.37
CA TYR A 37 4.32 -3.25 7.03
C TYR A 37 4.39 -1.72 6.82
N GLU A 38 5.55 -1.22 6.41
CA GLU A 38 5.80 0.19 6.06
C GLU A 38 4.90 0.67 4.91
N ILE A 39 4.39 -0.25 4.07
CA ILE A 39 3.39 0.06 3.04
C ILE A 39 2.15 0.74 3.65
N ILE A 40 1.72 0.34 4.85
CA ILE A 40 0.52 0.90 5.49
C ILE A 40 0.71 2.39 5.74
N ILE A 41 1.91 2.79 6.17
CA ILE A 41 2.27 4.19 6.38
C ILE A 41 2.23 4.95 5.05
N TRP A 42 2.77 4.36 3.98
CA TRP A 42 2.76 4.99 2.66
C TRP A 42 1.38 5.14 2.06
N VAL A 43 0.49 4.16 2.23
CA VAL A 43 -0.89 4.27 1.78
C VAL A 43 -1.64 5.32 2.59
N PHE A 44 -1.38 5.42 3.89
CA PHE A 44 -1.97 6.48 4.72
C PHE A 44 -1.55 7.88 4.23
N VAL A 45 -0.26 8.06 3.91
CA VAL A 45 0.23 9.31 3.30
C VAL A 45 -0.39 9.53 1.92
N ALA A 46 -0.57 8.48 1.12
CA ALA A 46 -1.24 8.58 -0.17
C ALA A 46 -2.71 8.98 -0.02
N ASP A 47 -3.44 8.47 0.97
CA ASP A 47 -4.81 8.92 1.27
C ASP A 47 -4.84 10.35 1.82
N LEU A 48 -3.81 10.82 2.51
CA LEU A 48 -3.74 12.24 2.90
C LEU A 48 -3.57 13.15 1.67
N LEU A 49 -2.79 12.72 0.69
CA LEU A 49 -2.45 13.51 -0.50
C LEU A 49 -3.51 13.43 -1.59
N TYR A 50 -4.03 12.22 -1.84
CA TYR A 50 -4.97 11.90 -2.91
C TYR A 50 -6.39 11.61 -2.41
N GLY A 51 -6.60 11.59 -1.08
CA GLY A 51 -7.89 11.37 -0.46
C GLY A 51 -8.91 12.37 -0.97
N THR A 52 -9.75 11.90 -1.86
CA THR A 52 -10.80 12.72 -2.44
C THR A 52 -11.87 12.89 -1.36
N LYS A 53 -12.30 14.12 -1.08
CA LYS A 53 -13.54 14.39 -0.35
C LYS A 53 -14.71 13.98 -1.24
N ASN A 54 -14.84 12.69 -1.46
CA ASN A 54 -15.89 12.14 -2.29
C ASN A 54 -16.99 11.67 -1.35
N ASP A 55 -18.16 12.29 -1.44
CA ASP A 55 -19.38 11.87 -0.75
C ASP A 55 -19.78 10.42 -1.09
N ALA A 56 -19.17 9.86 -2.14
CA ALA A 56 -19.29 8.47 -2.57
C ALA A 56 -18.95 7.43 -1.48
N TRP A 57 -18.15 7.78 -0.47
CA TRP A 57 -17.79 6.88 0.64
C TRP A 57 -18.45 7.26 1.97
N TYR A 58 -19.61 7.93 1.93
CA TYR A 58 -20.38 8.29 3.13
C TYR A 58 -19.57 9.13 4.16
N GLY A 59 -18.60 9.91 3.68
CA GLY A 59 -17.74 10.74 4.53
C GLY A 59 -16.68 9.96 5.32
N PHE A 60 -16.46 8.67 5.03
CA PHE A 60 -15.42 7.89 5.70
C PHE A 60 -14.03 8.34 5.22
N PRO A 61 -13.19 8.92 6.10
CA PRO A 61 -11.85 9.30 5.71
C PRO A 61 -10.96 8.04 5.65
N PHE A 62 -9.95 8.04 4.77
CA PHE A 62 -8.93 6.99 4.69
C PHE A 62 -9.37 5.60 4.18
N VAL A 63 -10.38 5.54 3.29
CA VAL A 63 -10.86 4.27 2.71
C VAL A 63 -9.75 3.50 1.98
N GLY A 64 -8.86 4.20 1.25
CA GLY A 64 -7.75 3.58 0.54
C GLY A 64 -6.78 2.87 1.49
N THR A 65 -6.52 3.47 2.65
CA THR A 65 -5.67 2.93 3.72
C THR A 65 -6.29 1.66 4.29
N GLY A 66 -7.60 1.66 4.54
CA GLY A 66 -8.32 0.47 5.00
C GLY A 66 -8.24 -0.68 4.00
N ILE A 67 -8.53 -0.41 2.73
CA ILE A 67 -8.47 -1.42 1.65
C ILE A 67 -7.05 -1.97 1.50
N ALA A 68 -6.04 -1.11 1.50
CA ALA A 68 -4.66 -1.55 1.33
C ALA A 68 -4.16 -2.34 2.56
N ALA A 69 -4.56 -1.98 3.77
CA ALA A 69 -4.24 -2.75 4.97
C ALA A 69 -4.82 -4.18 4.88
N ILE A 70 -6.07 -4.30 4.44
CA ILE A 70 -6.70 -5.61 4.20
C ILE A 70 -5.96 -6.37 3.10
N ALA A 71 -5.64 -5.72 1.98
CA ALA A 71 -4.93 -6.35 0.87
C ALA A 71 -3.54 -6.86 1.27
N VAL A 72 -2.75 -6.04 1.96
CA VAL A 72 -1.42 -6.44 2.46
C VAL A 72 -1.55 -7.61 3.43
N PHE A 73 -2.52 -7.57 4.35
CA PHE A 73 -2.77 -8.67 5.28
C PHE A 73 -3.12 -9.97 4.55
N LEU A 74 -4.01 -9.92 3.56
CA LEU A 74 -4.39 -11.09 2.76
C LEU A 74 -3.20 -11.63 1.96
N ILE A 75 -2.41 -10.77 1.30
CA ILE A 75 -1.22 -11.17 0.55
C ILE A 75 -0.21 -11.86 1.46
N GLU A 76 0.04 -11.32 2.66
CA GLU A 76 0.93 -11.97 3.63
C GLU A 76 0.37 -13.30 4.13
N ARG A 77 -0.94 -13.37 4.40
CA ARG A 77 -1.62 -14.61 4.82
C ARG A 77 -1.50 -15.70 3.76
N VAL A 78 -1.74 -15.36 2.50
CA VAL A 78 -1.62 -16.27 1.35
C VAL A 78 -0.17 -16.73 1.16
N LYS A 79 0.81 -15.82 1.24
CA LYS A 79 2.25 -16.14 1.17
C LYS A 79 2.69 -17.06 2.32
N ASN A 80 2.07 -16.94 3.49
CA ASN A 80 2.35 -17.82 4.62
C ASN A 80 1.72 -19.21 4.43
N MET A 81 0.54 -19.30 3.81
CA MET A 81 -0.14 -20.57 3.52
C MET A 81 0.49 -21.36 2.36
N THR A 82 1.04 -20.69 1.35
CA THR A 82 1.62 -21.36 0.16
C THR A 82 2.99 -22.01 0.39
N ARG A 83 3.59 -21.88 1.59
CA ARG A 83 4.87 -22.52 1.96
C ARG A 83 4.72 -23.78 2.82
N PHE A 84 3.61 -24.50 2.67
CA PHE A 84 3.46 -25.86 3.21
C PHE A 84 3.88 -26.95 2.21
N PHE A 85 4.54 -26.59 1.10
CA PHE A 85 5.28 -27.51 0.23
C PHE A 85 6.69 -26.98 -0.01
#